data_AF-A0A6N7QY83-F1
#
_entry.id   AF-A0A6N7QY83-F1
#
_cell.length_a   1.000
_cell.length_b   1.000
_cell.length_c   1.000
_cell.angle_alpha   90.00
_cell.angle_beta   90.00
_cell.angle_gamma   90.00
#
_symmetry.space_group_name_H-M   'P 1'
#
loop_
_entity.id
_entity.type
_entity.pdbx_description
1 polymer ?
#
loop_
_entity_poly.entity_id
_entity_poly.type
_entity_poly.pdbx_seq_one_letter_code
_entity_poly.pdbx_strand_id
1 'polypeptide(L)'
;MTSPIQWSDTLKNQTRQALESHGLDMPAPAMEQVSFKNADGGYGLMPIDELLKGRFVITRHGADVGESFETPEAVIEAGWVID
;
A
#
# COMPACT_ATOMS: atom_id res chain seq x y z
N MET A 1 -12.90 0.00 -20.35
CA MET A 1 -12.73 -0.74 -19.10
C MET A 1 -11.49 -1.61 -19.27
N THR A 2 -10.37 -1.19 -18.69
CA THR A 2 -9.13 -1.98 -18.63
C THR A 2 -9.32 -3.12 -17.63
N SER A 3 -8.87 -4.33 -17.97
CA SER A 3 -8.87 -5.45 -17.03
C SER A 3 -7.96 -5.14 -15.84
N PRO A 4 -8.33 -5.52 -14.61
CA PRO A 4 -7.47 -5.32 -13.43
C PRO A 4 -6.12 -6.03 -13.62
N ILE A 5 -5.04 -5.31 -13.32
CA ILE A 5 -3.68 -5.85 -13.31
C ILE A 5 -3.63 -7.00 -12.31
N GLN A 6 -3.17 -8.16 -12.77
CA GLN A 6 -2.93 -9.31 -11.90
C GLN A 6 -1.50 -9.22 -11.37
N TRP A 7 -1.35 -8.84 -10.10
CA TRP A 7 -0.06 -8.81 -9.43
C TRP A 7 0.49 -10.23 -9.21
N SER A 8 1.81 -10.38 -9.32
CA SER A 8 2.47 -11.65 -9.02
C SER A 8 2.38 -11.97 -7.53
N ASP A 9 2.37 -13.27 -7.19
CA ASP A 9 2.35 -13.71 -5.79
C ASP A 9 3.58 -13.22 -5.01
N THR A 10 4.73 -13.11 -5.69
CA THR A 10 5.94 -12.54 -5.11
C THR A 10 5.72 -11.08 -4.67
N LEU A 11 5.13 -10.25 -5.53
CA LEU A 11 4.89 -8.84 -5.21
C LEU A 11 3.85 -8.67 -4.09
N LYS A 12 2.81 -9.51 -4.09
CA LYS A 12 1.83 -9.56 -3.01
C LYS A 12 2.48 -9.97 -1.68
N ASN A 13 3.36 -10.97 -1.68
CA ASN A 13 4.10 -11.39 -0.49
C ASN A 13 5.06 -10.30 0.01
N GLN A 14 5.79 -9.64 -0.88
CA GLN A 14 6.66 -8.51 -0.51
C GLN A 14 5.85 -7.38 0.10
N THR A 15 4.70 -7.06 -0.49
CA THR A 15 3.79 -6.05 0.05
C THR A 15 3.32 -6.44 1.45
N ARG A 16 2.87 -7.68 1.65
CA ARG A 16 2.45 -8.19 2.96
C ARG A 16 3.55 -8.05 4.01
N GLN A 17 4.76 -8.53 3.71
CA GLN A 17 5.89 -8.47 4.64
C GLN A 17 6.25 -7.04 5.05
N ALA A 18 6.18 -6.10 4.11
CA ALA A 18 6.44 -4.70 4.40
C ALA A 18 5.36 -4.04 5.27
N LEU A 19 4.10 -4.44 5.09
CA LEU A 19 2.98 -3.96 5.91
C LEU A 19 2.98 -4.59 7.31
N GLU A 20 3.27 -5.90 7.41
CA GLU A 20 3.37 -6.63 8.68
C GLU A 20 4.56 -6.16 9.53
N SER A 21 5.68 -5.79 8.90
CA SER A 21 6.82 -5.17 9.60
C SER A 21 6.56 -3.71 9.99
N HIS A 22 5.39 -3.16 9.65
CA HIS A 22 5.05 -1.75 9.88
C HIS A 22 6.09 -0.78 9.28
N GLY A 23 6.72 -1.17 8.16
CA GLY A 23 7.77 -0.39 7.52
C GLY A 23 9.13 -0.42 8.24
N LEU A 24 9.31 -1.23 9.29
CA LEU A 24 10.61 -1.37 9.98
C LEU A 24 11.66 -2.08 9.12
N ASP A 25 11.22 -2.96 8.21
CA ASP A 25 12.09 -3.65 7.27
C ASP A 25 12.32 -2.86 5.98
N MET A 26 11.63 -1.71 5.82
CA MET A 26 11.91 -0.78 4.74
C MET A 26 13.16 0.03 5.08
N PRO A 27 14.01 0.36 4.09
CA PRO A 27 15.14 1.26 4.31
C PRO A 27 14.64 2.67 4.67
N ALA A 28 14.37 2.91 5.96
CA ALA A 28 14.12 4.23 6.52
C ALA A 28 15.44 5.00 6.55
N PRO A 29 15.56 6.13 5.82
CA PRO A 29 15.05 7.38 6.42
C PRO A 29 14.54 8.47 5.44
N ALA A 30 14.35 8.22 4.14
CA ALA A 30 14.15 9.31 3.17
C ALA A 30 12.71 9.57 2.71
N MET A 31 11.74 8.69 3.02
CA MET A 31 10.39 8.82 2.50
C MET A 31 9.38 9.11 3.61
N GLU A 32 8.75 10.29 3.55
CA GLU A 32 7.60 10.65 4.40
C GLU A 32 6.37 9.79 4.10
N GLN A 33 6.35 9.10 2.95
CA GLN A 33 5.21 8.36 2.44
C GLN A 33 5.67 7.11 1.69
N VAL A 34 4.86 6.06 1.75
CA VAL A 34 5.01 4.82 0.99
C VAL A 34 4.09 4.88 -0.22
N SER A 35 4.66 4.56 -1.38
CA SER A 35 3.97 4.55 -2.67
C SER A 35 3.26 3.23 -2.93
N PHE A 36 2.03 3.31 -3.41
CA PHE A 36 1.22 2.17 -3.77
C PHE A 36 0.66 2.31 -5.18
N LYS A 37 0.55 1.17 -5.86
CA LYS A 37 -0.13 1.05 -7.15
C LYS A 37 -1.32 0.13 -7.02
N ASN A 38 -2.46 0.55 -7.54
CA ASN A 38 -3.67 -0.25 -7.55
C ASN A 38 -3.75 -1.09 -8.84
N ALA A 39 -4.39 -2.26 -8.74
CA ALA A 39 -4.68 -3.14 -9.86
C ALA A 39 -5.49 -2.44 -10.99
N ASP A 40 -6.28 -1.41 -10.67
CA ASP A 40 -7.01 -0.61 -11.65
C ASP A 40 -6.14 0.42 -12.41
N GLY A 41 -4.84 0.52 -12.07
CA GLY A 41 -3.90 1.48 -12.62
C GLY A 41 -3.77 2.78 -11.83
N GLY A 42 -4.52 2.92 -10.73
CA GLY A 42 -4.44 4.03 -9.79
C GLY A 42 -3.14 4.06 -9.01
N TYR A 43 -2.84 5.24 -8.48
CA TYR A 43 -1.70 5.47 -7.60
C TYR A 43 -2.19 6.01 -6.26
N GLY A 44 -1.53 5.59 -5.19
CA GLY A 44 -1.90 5.96 -3.82
C GLY A 44 -0.66 6.12 -2.95
N LEU A 45 -0.82 6.88 -1.88
CA LEU A 45 0.24 7.19 -0.93
C LEU A 45 -0.24 6.90 0.50
N MET A 46 0.61 6.25 1.29
CA MET A 46 0.40 6.05 2.72
C MET A 46 1.46 6.82 3.50
N PRO A 47 1.10 7.72 4.42
CA PRO A 47 2.08 8.33 5.31
C PRO A 47 2.85 7.27 6.10
N ILE A 48 4.18 7.40 6.17
CA ILE A 48 5.03 6.41 6.86
C ILE A 48 4.68 6.34 8.35
N ASP A 49 4.25 7.45 8.95
CA ASP A 49 3.86 7.51 10.34
C ASP A 49 2.56 6.75 10.64
N GLU A 50 1.63 6.68 9.69
CA GLU A 50 0.44 5.82 9.79
C GLU A 50 0.84 4.34 9.72
N LEU A 51 1.72 3.98 8.78
CA LEU A 51 2.26 2.62 8.65
C LEU A 51 2.98 2.16 9.94
N LEU A 52 3.85 3.01 10.49
CA LEU A 52 4.58 2.75 11.75
C LEU A 52 3.64 2.59 12.96
N LYS A 53 2.46 3.22 12.92
CA LYS A 53 1.41 3.06 13.94
C LYS A 53 0.50 1.87 13.67
N GLY A 54 0.80 1.05 12.65
CA GLY A 54 -0.02 -0.10 12.24
C GLY A 54 -1.36 0.29 11.62
N ARG A 55 -1.47 1.50 11.06
CA ARG A 55 -2.67 1.98 10.39
C ARG A 55 -2.45 2.02 8.89
N PHE A 56 -3.25 1.23 8.19
CA PHE A 56 -3.15 1.09 6.74
C PHE A 56 -4.11 2.07 6.09
N VAL A 57 -3.64 3.29 5.81
CA VAL A 57 -4.45 4.33 5.15
C VAL A 57 -3.79 4.73 3.84
N ILE A 58 -4.45 4.46 2.71
CA ILE A 58 -3.95 4.82 1.38
C ILE A 58 -4.79 5.95 0.82
N THR A 59 -4.17 7.10 0.59
CA THR A 59 -4.79 8.22 -0.11
C THR A 59 -4.51 8.10 -1.59
N ARG A 60 -5.55 7.83 -2.38
CA ARG A 60 -5.45 7.79 -3.83
C ARG A 60 -5.14 9.18 -4.38
N HIS A 61 -4.27 9.24 -5.39
CA HIS A 61 -3.94 10.51 -6.03
C HIS A 61 -5.20 11.15 -6.66
N GLY A 62 -5.53 12.36 -6.21
CA GLY A 62 -6.73 13.08 -6.63
C GLY A 62 -8.00 12.76 -5.84
N ALA A 63 -7.91 11.95 -4.78
CA ALA A 63 -8.98 11.79 -3.81
C ALA A 63 -8.74 12.67 -2.58
N ASP A 64 -9.82 13.22 -2.03
CA ASP A 64 -9.77 14.05 -0.81
C ASP A 64 -9.75 13.20 0.47
N VAL A 65 -10.07 11.89 0.36
CA VAL A 65 -10.21 10.97 1.49
C VAL A 65 -9.40 9.70 1.23
N GLY A 66 -8.69 9.24 2.26
CA GLY A 66 -7.93 7.99 2.23
C GLY A 66 -8.81 6.76 2.51
N GLU A 67 -8.50 5.66 1.83
CA GLU A 67 -9.07 4.35 2.08
C GLU A 67 -8.35 3.72 3.28
N SER A 68 -9.09 3.30 4.30
CA SER A 68 -8.55 2.67 5.51
C SER A 68 -8.78 1.17 5.47
N PHE A 69 -7.76 0.40 5.84
CA PHE A 69 -7.77 -1.06 5.85
C PHE A 69 -7.40 -1.59 7.23
N GLU A 70 -8.03 -2.70 7.62
CA GLU A 70 -7.79 -3.32 8.93
C GLU A 70 -6.55 -4.24 8.94
N THR A 71 -6.19 -4.79 7.79
CA THR A 71 -5.10 -5.78 7.67
C THR A 71 -4.28 -5.59 6.38
N PRO A 72 -3.04 -6.10 6.33
CA PRO A 72 -2.25 -6.19 5.10
C PRO A 72 -2.98 -6.92 3.96
N GLU A 73 -3.73 -7.98 4.30
CA GLU A 73 -4.53 -8.74 3.34
C GLU A 73 -5.60 -7.85 2.69
N ALA A 74 -6.31 -7.04 3.48
CA ALA A 74 -7.35 -6.15 2.96
C ALA A 74 -6.78 -5.12 1.98
N VAL A 75 -5.55 -4.64 2.20
CA VAL A 75 -4.83 -3.76 1.25
C VAL A 75 -4.60 -4.48 -0.08
N ILE A 76 -4.11 -5.73 -0.03
CA ILE A 76 -3.80 -6.54 -1.21
C ILE A 76 -5.08 -6.95 -1.95
N GLU A 77 -6.15 -7.32 -1.22
CA GLU A 77 -7.46 -7.67 -1.78
C GLU A 77 -8.14 -6.48 -2.46
N ALA A 78 -7.95 -5.26 -1.93
CA ALA A 78 -8.35 -4.02 -2.59
C ALA A 78 -7.50 -3.68 -3.84
N GLY A 79 -6.48 -4.50 -4.13
CA GLY A 79 -5.66 -4.41 -5.33
C GLY A 79 -4.42 -3.54 -5.18
N TRP A 80 -4.11 -3.06 -3.98
CA TRP A 80 -2.94 -2.23 -3.71
C TRP A 80 -1.69 -3.08 -3.45
N VAL A 81 -0.59 -2.72 -4.11
CA VAL A 81 0.76 -3.24 -3.86
C VAL A 81 1.74 -2.09 -3.73
N ILE A 82 2.83 -2.30 -3.00
CA ILE A 82 3.92 -1.33 -2.93
C ILE A 82 4.58 -1.21 -4.31
N ASP A 83 4.90 0.02 -4.72
CA ASP A 83 5.55 0.39 -5.99
C ASP A 83 7.04 0.73 -5.78
#